data_AF-A0AAV8XDF9-F1
#
_entry.id   AF-A0AAV8XDF9-F1
#
_cell.length_a   1.000
_cell.length_b   1.000
_cell.length_c   1.000
_cell.angle_alpha   90.00
_cell.angle_beta   90.00
_cell.angle_gamma   90.00
#
_symmetry.space_group_name_H-M   'P 1'
#
loop_
_entity.id
_entity.type
_entity.pdbx_description
1 polymer ?
#
loop_
_entity_poly.entity_id
_entity_poly.type
_entity_poly.pdbx_seq_one_letter_code
_entity_poly.pdbx_strand_id
1 'polypeptide(L)'
;MGRDGSTRWNKDRPRQNVRTPNHNKVSERYKLGVRPKAKHARTPLEALGLFLSNDFLEKIVDYTNICIEKIRPNFARERDALCTSKLEIKAILGLLYLAGVAKSSHVNICDLWATDGMGLDIFPAVMSMS
;
A
#
# COMPACT_ATOMS: atom_id res chain seq x y z
N MET A 1 -36.25 28.07 -8.87
CA MET A 1 -35.72 28.11 -10.26
C MET A 1 -34.22 28.25 -10.16
N GLY A 2 -33.45 27.49 -10.94
CA GLY A 2 -31.99 27.55 -11.00
C GLY A 2 -31.49 28.76 -11.79
N ARG A 3 -30.17 28.98 -11.74
CA ARG A 3 -29.48 30.15 -12.34
C ARG A 3 -29.64 30.23 -13.87
N ASP A 4 -29.96 29.12 -14.52
CA ASP A 4 -30.19 28.98 -15.97
C ASP A 4 -31.64 29.25 -16.39
N GLY A 5 -32.53 29.62 -15.46
CA GLY A 5 -33.95 29.91 -15.74
C GLY A 5 -34.79 28.70 -16.15
N SER A 6 -34.17 27.54 -16.39
CA SER A 6 -34.81 26.32 -16.90
C SER A 6 -34.79 25.18 -15.89
N THR A 7 -33.75 25.10 -15.03
CA THR A 7 -33.66 24.03 -14.04
C THR A 7 -34.62 24.29 -12.87
N ARG A 8 -35.60 23.40 -12.69
CA ARG A 8 -36.52 23.41 -11.54
C ARG A 8 -36.11 22.31 -10.56
N TRP A 9 -35.70 22.71 -9.36
CA TRP A 9 -35.45 21.78 -8.25
C TRP A 9 -36.79 21.23 -7.76
N ASN A 10 -36.96 19.91 -7.85
CA ASN A 10 -38.14 19.23 -7.35
C ASN A 10 -37.75 18.40 -6.13
N LYS A 11 -38.52 18.51 -5.03
CA LYS A 11 -38.31 17.72 -3.81
C LYS A 11 -38.94 16.32 -3.92
N ASP A 12 -39.92 16.17 -4.80
CA ASP A 12 -40.64 14.92 -4.96
C ASP A 12 -39.82 13.91 -5.78
N ARG A 13 -39.87 12.65 -5.36
CA ARG A 13 -39.20 11.57 -6.08
C ARG A 13 -39.76 11.49 -7.52
N PRO A 14 -38.92 11.45 -8.55
CA PRO A 14 -39.39 11.31 -9.91
C PRO A 14 -40.10 9.96 -10.11
N ARG A 15 -41.09 9.94 -11.01
CA ARG A 15 -41.85 8.74 -11.36
C ARG A 15 -40.87 7.65 -11.82
N GLN A 16 -40.98 6.44 -11.26
CA GLN A 16 -40.02 5.36 -11.51
C GLN A 16 -40.37 4.51 -12.74
N ASN A 17 -41.64 4.51 -13.16
CA ASN A 17 -42.12 3.70 -14.28
C ASN A 17 -41.98 4.44 -15.62
N VAL A 18 -40.81 5.04 -15.85
CA VAL A 18 -40.48 5.76 -17.09
C VAL A 18 -39.11 5.31 -17.57
N ARG A 19 -38.91 5.30 -18.88
CA ARG A 19 -37.62 4.99 -19.48
C ARG A 19 -36.56 6.01 -19.02
N THR A 20 -35.43 5.54 -18.51
CA THR A 20 -34.30 6.41 -18.16
C THR A 20 -33.81 7.16 -19.40
N PRO A 21 -33.72 8.50 -19.38
CA PRO A 21 -33.25 9.28 -20.52
C PRO A 21 -31.85 8.85 -20.99
N ASN A 22 -31.53 9.07 -22.28
CA ASN A 22 -30.20 8.74 -22.82
C ASN A 22 -29.08 9.72 -22.41
N HIS A 23 -29.40 10.70 -21.57
CA HIS A 23 -28.48 11.68 -20.99
C HIS A 23 -28.51 11.55 -19.46
N ASN A 24 -27.47 12.02 -18.78
CA ASN A 24 -27.35 11.94 -17.32
C ASN A 24 -27.55 10.52 -16.75
N LYS A 25 -27.22 9.50 -17.54
CA LYS A 25 -27.13 8.11 -17.07
C LYS A 25 -25.94 8.01 -16.12
N VAL A 26 -26.21 7.97 -14.83
CA VAL A 26 -25.22 7.52 -13.85
C VAL A 26 -25.03 6.02 -14.07
N SER A 27 -24.11 5.68 -14.97
CA SER A 27 -23.77 4.29 -15.27
C SER A 27 -23.09 3.65 -14.07
N GLU A 28 -23.18 2.32 -14.01
CA GLU A 28 -22.61 1.44 -12.99
C GLU A 28 -21.10 1.68 -12.71
N ARG A 29 -20.42 2.39 -13.61
CA ARG A 29 -19.06 2.93 -13.48
C ARG A 29 -18.89 3.90 -12.30
N TYR A 30 -19.97 4.49 -11.79
CA TYR A 30 -19.98 5.40 -10.63
C TYR A 30 -20.42 4.71 -9.32
N LYS A 31 -20.30 3.38 -9.22
CA LYS A 31 -20.47 2.69 -7.94
C LYS A 31 -19.41 3.23 -6.96
N LEU A 32 -19.85 4.13 -6.07
CA LEU A 32 -19.11 4.57 -4.90
C LEU A 32 -18.92 3.36 -3.99
N GLY A 33 -17.78 2.67 -4.11
CA GLY A 33 -17.52 1.46 -3.34
C GLY A 33 -16.34 0.63 -3.84
N VAL A 34 -16.01 -0.35 -3.02
CA VAL A 34 -14.91 -1.28 -3.27
C VAL A 34 -15.23 -2.17 -4.47
N ARG A 35 -14.27 -2.33 -5.40
CA ARG A 35 -14.42 -3.22 -6.55
C ARG A 35 -14.68 -4.67 -6.09
N PRO A 36 -15.39 -5.50 -6.90
CA PRO A 36 -15.71 -6.88 -6.50
C PRO A 36 -14.50 -7.70 -6.03
N LYS A 37 -13.34 -7.54 -6.68
CA LYS A 37 -12.08 -8.21 -6.31
C LYS A 37 -11.62 -7.92 -4.88
N ALA A 38 -11.95 -6.74 -4.36
CA ALA A 38 -11.55 -6.28 -3.04
C ALA A 38 -12.67 -6.39 -1.99
N LYS A 39 -13.88 -6.85 -2.39
CA LYS A 39 -15.05 -6.99 -1.51
C LYS A 39 -14.84 -8.00 -0.37
N HIS A 40 -13.91 -8.93 -0.56
CA HIS A 40 -13.63 -10.01 0.39
C HIS A 40 -12.47 -9.72 1.34
N ALA A 41 -11.75 -8.60 1.15
CA ALA A 41 -10.71 -8.19 2.09
C ALA A 41 -11.36 -7.64 3.36
N ARG A 42 -11.34 -8.43 4.43
CA ARG A 42 -11.96 -8.11 5.73
C ARG A 42 -10.95 -7.57 6.74
N THR A 43 -9.67 -7.83 6.52
CA THR A 43 -8.60 -7.33 7.39
C THR A 43 -7.76 -6.26 6.69
N PRO A 44 -7.13 -5.33 7.44
CA PRO A 44 -6.21 -4.36 6.86
C PRO A 44 -5.05 -5.02 6.10
N LEU A 45 -4.57 -6.17 6.57
CA LEU A 45 -3.50 -6.93 5.92
C LEU A 45 -3.97 -7.54 4.59
N GLU A 46 -5.18 -8.09 4.53
CA GLU A 46 -5.77 -8.55 3.27
C GLU A 46 -5.96 -7.40 2.28
N ALA A 47 -6.44 -6.25 2.76
CA ALA A 47 -6.61 -5.06 1.93
C ALA A 47 -5.28 -4.55 1.38
N LEU A 48 -4.23 -4.52 2.21
CA LEU A 48 -2.88 -4.15 1.80
C LEU A 48 -2.29 -5.16 0.79
N GLY A 49 -2.54 -6.46 0.99
CA GLY A 49 -2.13 -7.53 0.08
C GLY A 49 -2.74 -7.45 -1.32
N LEU A 50 -3.84 -6.70 -1.50
CA LEU A 50 -4.38 -6.41 -2.83
C LEU A 50 -3.47 -5.48 -3.65
N PHE A 51 -2.73 -4.59 -2.97
CA PHE A 51 -1.75 -3.70 -3.60
C PHE A 51 -0.38 -4.38 -3.67
N LEU A 52 0.02 -5.07 -2.60
CA LEU A 52 1.27 -5.82 -2.49
C LEU A 52 1.05 -7.30 -2.83
N SER A 53 0.73 -7.56 -4.10
CA SER A 53 0.47 -8.92 -4.57
C SER A 53 1.71 -9.82 -4.49
N ASN A 54 1.51 -11.14 -4.44
CA ASN A 54 2.64 -12.09 -4.41
C ASN A 54 3.56 -11.93 -5.63
N ASP A 55 3.01 -11.77 -6.83
CA ASP A 55 3.80 -11.54 -8.07
C ASP A 55 4.63 -10.25 -7.99
N PHE A 56 4.07 -9.19 -7.41
CA PHE A 56 4.80 -7.95 -7.19
C PHE A 56 5.96 -8.15 -6.21
N LEU A 57 5.72 -8.86 -5.11
CA LEU A 57 6.75 -9.14 -4.11
C LEU A 57 7.84 -10.07 -4.67
N GLU A 58 7.47 -11.07 -5.46
CA GLU A 58 8.41 -11.99 -6.11
C GLU A 58 9.32 -11.25 -7.08
N LYS A 59 8.79 -10.33 -7.90
CA LYS A 59 9.62 -9.45 -8.74
C LYS A 59 10.60 -8.62 -7.93
N ILE A 60 10.18 -8.05 -6.80
CA ILE A 60 11.11 -7.31 -5.93
C ILE A 60 12.23 -8.23 -5.45
N VAL A 61 11.90 -9.43 -4.97
CA VAL A 61 12.90 -10.40 -4.50
C VAL A 61 13.88 -10.74 -5.63
N ASP A 62 13.38 -11.06 -6.82
CA ASP A 62 14.20 -11.48 -7.95
C ASP A 62 15.19 -10.37 -8.38
N TYR A 63 14.69 -9.16 -8.59
CA TYR A 63 15.56 -8.04 -8.99
C TYR A 63 16.52 -7.62 -7.88
N THR A 64 16.10 -7.67 -6.62
CA THR A 64 16.99 -7.40 -5.48
C THR A 64 18.10 -8.44 -5.41
N ASN A 65 17.78 -9.72 -5.58
CA ASN A 65 18.76 -10.80 -5.58
C ASN A 65 19.77 -10.66 -6.72
N ILE A 66 19.34 -10.27 -7.92
CA ILE A 66 20.25 -9.96 -9.03
C ILE A 66 21.24 -8.84 -8.64
N CYS A 67 20.77 -7.81 -7.92
CA CYS A 67 21.64 -6.74 -7.44
C CYS A 67 22.60 -7.23 -6.34
N ILE A 68 22.13 -8.04 -5.40
CA ILE A 68 22.95 -8.64 -4.33
C ILE A 68 24.08 -9.47 -4.93
N GLU A 69 23.78 -10.34 -5.90
CA GLU A 69 24.79 -11.16 -6.59
C GLU A 69 25.89 -10.30 -7.24
N LYS A 70 25.53 -9.13 -7.81
CA LYS A 70 26.50 -8.21 -8.42
C LYS A 70 27.43 -7.56 -7.41
N ILE A 71 26.94 -7.24 -6.21
CA ILE A 71 27.74 -6.57 -5.17
C ILE A 71 28.40 -7.55 -4.22
N ARG A 72 27.97 -8.82 -4.17
CA ARG A 72 28.52 -9.87 -3.29
C ARG A 72 30.05 -9.95 -3.29
N PRO A 73 30.76 -9.83 -4.43
CA PRO A 73 32.24 -9.86 -4.44
C PRO A 73 32.90 -8.74 -3.63
N ASN A 74 32.18 -7.65 -3.33
CA ASN A 74 32.69 -6.52 -2.56
C ASN A 74 32.70 -6.78 -1.05
N PHE A 75 32.08 -7.87 -0.58
CA PHE A 75 31.95 -8.19 0.83
C PHE A 75 32.90 -9.31 1.22
N ALA A 76 33.63 -9.11 2.32
CA ALA A 76 34.56 -10.11 2.86
C ALA A 76 33.84 -11.31 3.48
N ARG A 77 32.59 -11.12 3.95
CA ARG A 77 31.78 -12.18 4.57
C ARG A 77 30.55 -12.44 3.71
N GLU A 78 30.31 -13.72 3.41
CA GLU A 78 29.16 -14.16 2.62
C GLU A 78 27.82 -13.73 3.24
N ARG A 79 27.74 -13.74 4.57
CA ARG A 79 26.53 -13.35 5.32
C ARG A 79 26.09 -11.91 5.09
N ASP A 80 27.00 -11.02 4.71
CA ASP A 80 26.74 -9.59 4.54
C ASP A 80 26.08 -9.31 3.16
N ALA A 81 26.02 -10.32 2.27
CA ALA A 81 25.40 -10.24 0.94
C ALA A 81 24.61 -11.53 0.59
N LEU A 82 23.78 -11.99 1.53
CA LEU A 82 22.85 -13.10 1.31
C LEU A 82 21.66 -12.67 0.45
N CYS A 83 21.19 -13.59 -0.38
CA CYS A 83 19.94 -13.39 -1.11
C CYS A 83 18.78 -13.17 -0.15
N THR A 84 17.89 -12.26 -0.53
CA THR A 84 16.70 -11.95 0.25
C THR A 84 15.53 -12.87 -0.09
N SER A 85 14.62 -13.02 0.87
CA SER A 85 13.38 -13.78 0.72
C SER A 85 12.13 -12.88 0.72
N LYS A 86 11.00 -13.43 0.26
CA LYS A 86 9.71 -12.72 0.31
C LYS A 86 9.32 -12.33 1.74
N LEU A 87 9.72 -13.10 2.75
CA LEU A 87 9.42 -12.80 4.15
C LEU A 87 10.19 -11.56 4.61
N GLU A 88 11.47 -11.46 4.26
CA GLU A 88 12.30 -10.30 4.58
C GLU A 88 11.82 -9.04 3.87
N ILE A 89 11.47 -9.12 2.57
CA ILE A 89 10.87 -7.98 1.85
C ILE A 89 9.57 -7.53 2.52
N LYS A 90 8.71 -8.45 2.96
CA LYS A 90 7.50 -8.09 3.72
C LYS A 90 7.84 -7.46 5.07
N ALA A 91 8.86 -7.94 5.76
CA ALA A 91 9.31 -7.40 7.03
C ALA A 91 9.80 -5.95 6.87
N ILE A 92 10.64 -5.69 5.86
CA ILE A 92 11.12 -4.34 5.53
C ILE A 92 9.97 -3.40 5.16
N LEU A 93 9.02 -3.85 4.34
CA LEU A 93 7.83 -3.05 4.01
C LEU A 93 6.97 -2.75 5.25
N GLY A 94 6.90 -3.69 6.19
CA GLY A 94 6.26 -3.49 7.50
C GLY A 94 6.97 -2.44 8.35
N LEU A 95 8.30 -2.50 8.43
CA LEU A 95 9.10 -1.48 9.11
C LEU A 95 8.93 -0.09 8.46
N LEU A 96 8.90 -0.03 7.12
CA LEU A 96 8.67 1.22 6.40
C LEU A 96 7.27 1.80 6.69
N TYR A 97 6.26 0.94 6.77
CA TYR A 97 4.92 1.35 7.16
C TYR A 97 4.90 1.93 8.59
N LEU A 98 5.55 1.26 9.55
CA LEU A 98 5.68 1.73 10.93
C LEU A 98 6.45 3.05 11.02
N ALA A 99 7.53 3.21 10.28
CA ALA A 99 8.28 4.46 10.19
C ALA A 99 7.41 5.62 9.68
N GLY A 100 6.56 5.36 8.68
CA GLY A 100 5.58 6.31 8.18
C GLY A 100 4.52 6.70 9.21
N VAL A 101 4.00 5.72 9.97
CA VAL A 101 3.05 5.95 11.07
C VAL A 101 3.67 6.80 12.19
N ALA A 102 4.93 6.53 12.53
CA ALA A 102 5.69 7.29 13.52
C ALA A 102 6.03 8.73 13.06
N LYS A 103 5.70 9.11 11.81
CA LYS A 103 6.08 10.37 11.15
C LYS A 103 7.59 10.61 11.15
N SER A 104 8.36 9.53 11.20
CA SER A 104 9.82 9.55 11.26
C SER A 104 10.46 9.67 9.87
N SER A 105 9.74 10.21 8.88
CA SER A 105 10.24 10.36 7.51
C SER A 105 11.45 11.29 7.38
N HIS A 106 11.66 12.16 8.38
CA HIS A 106 12.79 13.08 8.48
C HIS A 106 13.83 12.67 9.54
N VAL A 107 13.59 11.56 10.23
CA VAL A 107 14.46 11.05 11.29
C VAL A 107 15.52 10.16 10.66
N ASN A 108 16.74 10.18 11.20
CA ASN A 108 17.79 9.31 10.70
C ASN A 108 17.38 7.85 10.90
N ILE A 109 17.69 7.00 9.92
CA ILE A 109 17.46 5.55 10.02
C ILE A 109 18.18 5.00 11.26
N CYS A 110 19.36 5.54 11.60
CA CYS A 110 20.08 5.17 12.82
C CYS A 110 19.27 5.41 14.10
N ASP A 111 18.50 6.51 14.15
CA ASP A 111 17.71 6.85 15.34
C ASP A 111 16.50 5.91 15.49
N LEU A 112 15.98 5.37 14.38
CA LEU A 112 14.92 4.36 14.42
C LEU A 112 15.38 3.04 15.03
N TRP A 113 16.67 2.70 14.85
CA TRP A 113 17.30 1.48 15.37
C TRP A 113 18.03 1.70 16.71
N ALA A 114 17.92 2.89 17.30
CA ALA A 114 18.62 3.21 18.54
C ALA A 114 18.05 2.40 19.73
N THR A 115 18.93 1.71 20.45
CA THR A 115 18.59 0.94 21.67
C THR A 115 18.73 1.75 22.95
N ASP A 116 18.97 3.06 22.84
CA ASP A 116 19.16 4.00 23.95
C ASP A 116 17.84 4.50 24.57
N GLY A 117 16.70 3.92 24.15
CA GLY A 117 15.35 4.26 24.61
C GLY A 117 14.65 5.33 23.77
N MET A 118 15.31 5.89 22.75
CA MET A 118 14.73 6.85 21.81
C MET A 118 14.26 6.19 20.50
N GLY A 119 14.75 4.99 20.18
CA GLY A 119 14.35 4.22 19.02
C GLY A 119 13.10 3.37 19.23
N LEU A 120 12.67 2.70 18.15
CA LEU A 120 11.52 1.79 18.18
C LEU A 120 12.04 0.35 18.29
N ASP A 121 11.88 -0.29 19.45
CA ASP A 121 12.39 -1.65 19.73
C ASP A 121 12.03 -2.71 18.68
N ILE A 122 10.92 -2.50 17.95
CA ILE A 122 10.46 -3.36 16.86
C ILE A 122 11.47 -3.42 15.70
N PHE A 123 12.22 -2.35 15.45
CA PHE A 123 13.16 -2.26 14.34
C PHE A 123 14.34 -3.23 14.49
N PRO A 124 15.15 -3.17 15.58
CA PRO A 124 16.22 -4.13 15.79
C PRO A 124 15.72 -5.56 16.03
N ALA A 125 14.48 -5.73 16.54
CA ALA A 125 13.88 -7.05 16.72
C ALA A 125 13.50 -7.75 15.40
N VAL A 126 13.10 -6.98 14.38
CA VAL A 126 12.70 -7.52 13.06
C VAL A 126 13.89 -7.69 12.14
N MET A 127 14.84 -6.75 12.14
CA MET A 127 16.03 -6.81 11.29
C MET A 127 17.21 -6.11 11.96
N SER A 128 18.39 -6.73 11.94
CA SER A 128 19.61 -6.09 12.43
C SER A 128 20.07 -4.97 11.48
N MET A 129 20.60 -3.89 12.03
CA MET A 129 21.35 -2.90 11.25
C MET A 129 22.71 -3.51 10.89
N SER A 130 22.99 -3.59 9.59
CA SER A 130 24.21 -4.19 9.01
C SER A 130 25.48 -3.46 9.39
#